data_AF-C5BN05-F1
#
_entry.id   AF-C5BN05-F1
#
_cell.length_a   1.000
_cell.length_b   1.000
_cell.length_c   1.000
_cell.angle_alpha   90.00
_cell.angle_beta   90.00
_cell.angle_gamma   90.00
#
_symmetry.space_group_name_H-M   'P 1'
#
loop_
_entity.id
_entity.type
_entity.pdbx_description
1 polymer ?
#
loop_
_entity_poly.entity_id
_entity_poly.type
_entity_poly.pdbx_seq_one_letter_code
_entity_poly.pdbx_strand_id
1 'polypeptide(L)' 'MAKLSLEDQQRVDDYLQASLHQVPRRDFKPGLLLIVLIGVLLLLTGVSYLVAFDAGVV' A
#
# COMPACT_ATOMS: atom_id res chain seq x y z
N MET A 1 17.97 -0.80 21.93
CA MET A 1 17.46 0.48 21.38
C MET A 1 18.41 1.57 21.82
N ALA A 2 19.11 2.22 20.91
CA ALA A 2 19.95 3.37 21.25
C ALA A 2 19.02 4.52 21.66
N LYS A 3 19.16 5.00 22.89
CA LYS A 3 18.43 6.17 23.38
C LYS A 3 19.15 7.40 22.85
N LEU A 4 18.45 8.24 22.09
CA LEU A 4 18.99 9.51 21.62
C LEU A 4 19.42 10.36 22.82
N SER A 5 20.45 11.19 22.62
CA SER A 5 20.79 12.21 23.61
C SER A 5 19.60 13.15 23.80
N LEU A 6 19.53 13.83 24.95
CA LEU A 6 18.40 14.71 25.26
C LEU A 6 18.25 15.84 24.23
N GLU A 7 19.38 16.35 23.73
CA GLU A 7 19.44 17.39 22.71
C GLU A 7 18.94 16.89 21.35
N ASP A 8 19.34 15.68 20.95
CA ASP A 8 18.89 15.11 19.69
C ASP A 8 17.39 14.79 19.71
N GLN A 9 16.87 14.35 20.85
CA GLN A 9 15.44 14.11 21.03
C GLN A 9 14.63 15.40 20.88
N GLN A 10 15.09 16.50 21.48
CA GLN A 10 14.43 17.81 21.36
C GLN A 10 14.37 18.28 19.91
N ARG A 11 15.47 18.14 19.16
CA ARG A 11 15.49 18.51 17.73
C ARG A 11 14.50 17.69 16.89
N VAL A 12 14.34 16.40 17.21
CA VAL A 12 13.36 15.53 16.54
C VAL A 12 11.93 15.96 16.88
N ASP A 13 11.66 16.24 18.14
CA ASP A 13 10.32 16.66 18.59
C ASP A 13 9.93 18.00 17.94
N ASP A 14 10.84 18.97 17.90
CA ASP A 14 10.66 20.27 17.23
C ASP A 14 10.38 20.08 15.73
N TYR A 15 11.11 19.16 15.08
CA TYR A 15 10.92 18.84 13.66
C TYR A 15 9.56 18.17 13.40
N LEU A 16 9.11 17.26 14.27
CA LEU A 16 7.83 16.55 14.12
C LEU A 16 6.63 17.46 14.41
N GLN A 17 6.78 18.46 15.27
CA GLN A 17 5.74 19.46 15.57
C GLN A 17 5.63 20.55 14.49
N ALA A 18 6.66 20.72 13.66
CA ALA A 18 6.62 21.69 12.56
C ALA A 18 5.44 21.41 11.62
N SER A 19 4.56 22.40 11.46
CA SER A 19 3.35 22.32 10.62
C SER A 19 3.63 22.09 9.13
N LEU A 20 4.87 22.33 8.68
CA LEU A 20 5.31 22.21 7.29
C LEU A 20 5.28 20.77 6.75
N HIS A 21 5.32 19.74 7.62
CA HIS A 21 5.41 18.33 7.20
C HIS A 21 4.22 17.46 7.63
N GLN A 22 3.05 18.06 7.84
CA GLN A 22 1.83 17.28 8.10
C GLN A 22 1.19 16.84 6.78
N VAL A 23 1.67 15.72 6.23
CA VAL A 23 1.03 15.08 5.07
C VAL A 23 -0.32 14.49 5.50
N PRO A 24 -1.44 14.88 4.88
CA PRO A 24 -2.73 14.26 5.15
C PRO A 24 -2.65 12.75 4.90
N ARG A 25 -2.76 11.96 5.96
CA ARG A 25 -2.76 10.50 5.85
C ARG A 25 -4.16 10.08 5.47
N ARG A 26 -4.36 9.70 4.22
CA ARG A 26 -5.60 9.02 3.85
C ARG A 26 -5.64 7.70 4.60
N ASP A 27 -6.78 7.42 5.25
CA ASP A 27 -6.98 6.14 5.91
C ASP A 27 -6.68 5.01 4.94
N PHE A 28 -5.79 4.13 5.35
CA PHE A 28 -5.52 2.92 4.61
C PHE A 28 -6.77 2.02 4.69
N LYS A 29 -7.26 1.57 3.53
CA LYS A 29 -8.45 0.70 3.42
C LYS A 29 -8.03 -0.69 2.91
N PRO A 30 -7.52 -1.59 3.78
CA PRO A 30 -7.01 -2.90 3.38
C PRO A 30 -8.02 -3.74 2.58
N GLY A 31 -9.30 -3.70 2.98
CA GLY A 31 -10.35 -4.48 2.32
C GLY A 31 -10.58 -4.06 0.86
N LEU A 32 -10.54 -2.74 0.58
CA LEU A 32 -10.65 -2.24 -0.79
C LEU A 32 -9.50 -2.74 -1.65
N LEU A 33 -8.27 -2.68 -1.11
CA LEU A 33 -7.08 -3.15 -1.81
C LEU A 33 -7.17 -4.65 -2.12
N LEU A 34 -7.65 -5.45 -1.18
CA LEU A 34 -7.85 -6.90 -1.36
C LEU A 34 -8.87 -7.20 -2.46
N ILE A 35 -10.01 -6.50 -2.47
CA ILE A 35 -11.06 -6.69 -3.49
C ILE A 35 -10.51 -6.37 -4.88
N VAL A 36 -9.79 -5.25 -5.02
CA VAL A 36 -9.17 -4.86 -6.30
C VAL A 36 -8.19 -5.93 -6.76
N LEU A 37 -7.34 -6.43 -5.86
CA LEU A 37 -6.37 -7.47 -6.17
C LEU A 37 -7.05 -8.76 -6.67
N ILE A 38 -8.06 -9.25 -5.95
CA ILE A 38 -8.83 -10.44 -6.34
C ILE A 38 -9.53 -10.22 -7.67
N GLY A 39 -10.14 -9.06 -7.89
CA GLY A 39 -10.82 -8.72 -9.13
C GLY A 39 -9.87 -8.76 -10.34
N VAL A 40 -8.67 -8.20 -10.21
CA VAL A 40 -7.64 -8.25 -11.26
C VAL A 40 -7.21 -9.68 -11.53
N LEU A 41 -6.96 -10.49 -10.49
CA LEU A 41 -6.57 -11.89 -10.65
C LEU A 41 -7.66 -12.71 -11.36
N LEU A 42 -8.92 -12.57 -10.96
CA LEU A 42 -10.04 -13.27 -11.58
C LEU A 42 -10.22 -12.85 -13.04
N LEU A 43 -10.07 -11.56 -13.34
CA LEU A 43 -10.16 -11.06 -14.71
C LEU A 43 -9.05 -11.65 -15.59
N LEU A 44 -7.80 -11.58 -15.14
CA LEU A 44 -6.68 -12.15 -15.91
C LEU A 44 -6.80 -13.67 -16.06
N THR A 45 -7.23 -14.37 -15.01
CA THR A 45 -7.49 -15.82 -15.05
C THR A 45 -8.59 -16.14 -16.06
N GLY A 46 -9.69 -15.39 -16.02
CA GLY A 46 -10.81 -15.55 -16.95
C GLY A 46 -10.40 -15.31 -18.40
N VAL A 47 -9.68 -14.21 -18.67
CA VAL A 47 -9.14 -13.92 -20.01
C VAL A 47 -8.20 -15.03 -20.48
N SER A 48 -7.28 -15.46 -19.62
CA SER A 48 -6.36 -16.56 -19.96
C SER A 48 -7.09 -17.85 -20.28
N TYR A 49 -8.14 -18.17 -19.53
CA TYR A 49 -8.95 -19.36 -19.76
C TYR A 49 -9.71 -19.29 -21.08
N LEU A 50 -10.31 -18.14 -21.40
CA LEU A 50 -11.00 -17.93 -22.68
C LEU A 50 -10.06 -18.09 -23.87
N VAL A 51 -8.84 -17.55 -23.78
CA VAL A 51 -7.81 -17.72 -24.81
C VAL A 51 -7.40 -19.20 -24.94
N ALA A 52 -7.20 -19.90 -23.83
CA ALA A 52 -6.81 -21.30 -23.86
C ALA A 52 -7.91 -22.20 -24.45
N PHE A 53 -9.17 -21.88 -24.16
CA PHE A 53 -10.35 -22.55 -24.72
C PHE A 53 -10.45 -22.34 -26.24
N ASP A 54 -10.32 -21.09 -26.72
CA ASP A 54 -10.34 -20.77 -28.15
C ASP A 54 -9.19 -21.45 -28.91
N ALA A 55 -8.02 -21.55 -28.27
CA ALA A 55 -6.85 -22.25 -28.82
C ALA A 55 -6.94 -23.79 -28.74
N GLY A 56 -7.98 -24.35 -28.12
CA GLY A 56 -8.17 -25.80 -27.97
C GLY A 56 -7.12 -26.48 -27.06
N VAL A 57 -6.49 -25.72 -26.18
CA VAL A 57 -5.49 -26.22 -25.21
C VAL A 57 -6.16 -26.87 -23.99
N VAL A 58 -7.38 -26.42 -23.67
CA VAL A 58 -8.23 -26.90 -22.58
C VAL A 58 -9.58 -27.33 -23.15
#